data_AF-A0A9P7E1F5-F1
#
_entry.id   AF-A0A9P7E1F5-F1
#
_cell.length_a   1.000
_cell.length_b   1.000
_cell.length_c   1.000
_cell.angle_alpha   90.00
_cell.angle_beta   90.00
_cell.angle_gamma   90.00
#
_symmetry.space_group_name_H-M   'P 1'
#
loop_
_entity.id
_entity.type
_entity.pdbx_description
1 polymer ?
#
loop_
_entity_poly.entity_id
_entity_poly.type
_entity_poly.pdbx_seq_one_letter_code
_entity_poly.pdbx_strand_id
1 'polypeptide(L)'
;MAYDSQPHPKCLEGTWVDLLKYIHGFLDDTKKNQLLWLHGIADVGKSAVAFTVAERMKGLKVTAETNIEKWLAGTFFFSCKHMQHCTTGYFFAMLVYQLATNFPNIWNDVNRTIHDNPALLDPDTPLCDQMEALQTLQSFFM
;
A
#
# COMPACT_ATOMS: atom_id res chain seq x y z
N MET A 1 -9.90 6.79 -17.41
CA MET A 1 -8.88 7.85 -17.59
C MET A 1 -7.55 7.26 -17.19
N ALA A 2 -6.62 7.11 -18.14
CA ALA A 2 -5.30 6.56 -17.87
C ALA A 2 -4.51 7.61 -17.08
N TYR A 3 -4.23 7.32 -15.82
CA TYR A 3 -3.26 8.08 -15.04
C TYR A 3 -1.90 7.83 -15.70
N ASP A 4 -1.26 8.88 -16.20
CA ASP A 4 0.06 8.83 -16.82
C ASP A 4 1.10 8.59 -15.72
N SER A 5 1.17 7.34 -15.25
CA SER A 5 2.11 6.90 -14.24
C SER A 5 3.47 6.78 -14.93
N GLN A 6 4.25 7.87 -14.96
CA GLN A 6 5.69 7.72 -15.11
C GLN A 6 6.14 6.60 -14.15
N PRO A 7 6.88 5.57 -14.62
CA PRO A 7 7.30 4.50 -13.75
C PRO A 7 8.08 5.13 -12.60
N HIS A 8 7.59 4.94 -11.37
CA HIS A 8 8.27 5.46 -10.20
C HIS A 8 9.73 4.98 -10.23
N PRO A 9 10.69 5.86 -9.88
CA PRO A 9 12.10 5.49 -9.93
C PRO A 9 12.33 4.26 -9.07
N LYS A 10 13.06 3.28 -9.60
CA LYS A 10 13.48 2.07 -8.88
C LYS A 10 14.96 2.20 -8.50
N CYS A 11 15.38 1.45 -7.50
CA CYS A 11 16.80 1.27 -7.26
C CYS A 11 17.45 0.67 -8.51
N LEU A 12 18.58 1.23 -8.91
CA LEU A 12 19.42 0.62 -9.94
C LEU A 12 19.88 -0.76 -9.44
N GLU A 13 20.03 -1.69 -10.36
CA GLU A 13 20.48 -3.04 -10.01
C GLU A 13 21.84 -3.01 -9.29
N GLY A 14 21.96 -3.78 -8.21
CA GLY A 14 23.16 -3.80 -7.37
C GLY A 14 23.30 -2.63 -6.38
N THR A 15 22.39 -1.65 -6.36
CA THR A 15 22.42 -0.55 -5.38
C THR A 15 21.55 -0.87 -4.15
N TRP A 16 21.95 -0.36 -2.99
CA TRP A 16 21.19 -0.46 -1.72
C TRP A 16 20.83 -1.90 -1.31
N VAL A 17 21.62 -2.89 -1.73
CA VAL A 17 21.34 -4.32 -1.52
C VAL A 17 21.23 -4.65 -0.02
N ASP A 18 22.16 -4.15 0.80
CA ASP A 18 22.15 -4.43 2.24
C ASP A 18 21.00 -3.73 2.95
N LEU A 19 20.66 -2.50 2.53
CA LEU A 19 19.49 -1.78 3.02
C LEU A 19 18.19 -2.52 2.68
N LEU A 20 18.04 -2.97 1.43
CA LEU A 20 16.86 -3.73 1.02
C LEU A 20 16.74 -5.05 1.78
N LYS A 21 17.85 -5.77 2.01
CA LYS A 21 17.88 -6.98 2.85
C LYS A 21 17.47 -6.68 4.28
N TYR A 22 17.99 -5.60 4.86
CA TYR A 22 17.61 -5.16 6.20
C TYR A 22 16.10 -4.87 6.27
N ILE A 23 15.56 -4.13 5.30
CA ILE A 23 14.13 -3.82 5.25
C ILE A 23 13.29 -5.09 5.14
N HIS A 24 13.70 -6.06 4.31
CA HIS A 24 12.99 -7.33 4.21
C HIS A 24 13.00 -8.10 5.54
N GLY A 25 14.17 -8.27 6.17
CA GLY A 25 14.25 -8.96 7.46
C GLY A 25 13.54 -8.22 8.60
N PHE A 26 13.48 -6.89 8.53
CA PHE A 26 12.66 -6.09 9.43
C PHE A 26 11.18 -6.44 9.23
N LEU A 27 10.70 -6.41 7.99
CA LEU A 27 9.33 -6.69 7.61
C LEU A 27 8.88 -8.13 7.93
N ASP A 28 9.77 -9.13 7.88
CA ASP A 28 9.39 -10.52 8.21
C ASP A 28 8.99 -10.73 9.69
N ASP A 29 9.27 -9.79 10.60
CA ASP A 29 8.82 -9.86 12.01
C ASP A 29 7.36 -9.41 12.19
N THR A 30 6.43 -10.35 11.98
CA THR A 30 4.97 -10.13 12.06
C THR A 30 4.42 -9.78 13.45
N LYS A 31 5.26 -9.76 14.50
CA LYS A 31 4.79 -9.60 15.88
C LYS A 31 4.50 -8.15 16.29
N LYS A 32 4.76 -7.16 15.43
CA LYS A 32 4.64 -5.73 15.77
C LYS A 32 4.13 -4.88 14.61
N ASN A 33 3.42 -3.79 14.94
CA ASN A 33 3.24 -2.68 14.01
C ASN A 33 4.60 -2.04 13.75
N GLN A 34 5.01 -2.00 12.48
CA GLN A 34 6.34 -1.55 12.09
C GLN A 34 6.28 -0.23 11.35
N LEU A 35 7.02 0.76 11.85
CA LEU A 35 7.25 2.03 11.17
C LEU A 35 8.73 2.14 10.82
N LEU A 36 9.04 2.19 9.52
CA LEU A 36 10.39 2.42 9.02
C LEU A 36 10.55 3.86 8.56
N TRP A 37 11.54 4.56 9.12
CA TRP A 37 11.88 5.93 8.73
C TRP A 37 13.20 5.97 7.96
N LEU A 38 13.12 6.16 6.64
CA LEU A 38 14.28 6.33 5.76
C LEU A 38 14.67 7.82 5.64
N HIS A 39 15.76 8.22 6.28
CA HIS A 39 16.29 9.58 6.20
C HIS A 39 17.64 9.64 5.46
N GLY A 40 17.97 10.82 4.92
CA GLY A 40 19.20 11.04 4.17
C GLY A 40 19.12 12.29 3.30
N ILE A 41 20.20 12.59 2.59
CA ILE A 41 20.31 13.76 1.70
C ILE A 41 19.17 13.74 0.66
N ALA A 42 18.68 14.90 0.25
CA ALA A 42 17.72 14.99 -0.84
C ALA A 42 18.30 14.33 -2.11
N ASP A 43 17.42 13.78 -2.95
CA ASP A 43 17.78 13.21 -4.27
C ASP A 43 18.61 11.92 -4.29
N VAL A 44 18.96 11.33 -3.14
CA VAL A 44 19.66 10.03 -3.08
C VAL A 44 18.78 8.81 -3.44
N GLY A 45 17.57 9.04 -3.94
CA GLY A 45 16.67 7.95 -4.34
C GLY A 45 15.93 7.24 -3.20
N LYS A 46 15.66 7.91 -2.07
CA LYS A 46 14.89 7.31 -0.94
C LYS A 46 13.52 6.78 -1.38
N SER A 47 12.79 7.54 -2.20
CA SER A 47 11.51 7.10 -2.78
C SER A 47 11.70 5.87 -3.68
N ALA A 48 12.86 5.74 -4.33
CA ALA A 48 13.17 4.59 -5.16
C ALA A 48 13.39 3.31 -4.35
N VAL A 49 13.95 3.42 -3.13
CA VAL A 49 14.02 2.31 -2.17
C VAL A 49 12.61 1.87 -1.78
N ALA A 50 11.74 2.80 -1.38
CA ALA A 50 10.37 2.47 -0.99
C ALA A 50 9.58 1.79 -2.12
N PHE A 51 9.73 2.30 -3.36
CA PHE A 51 9.09 1.70 -4.52
C PHE A 51 9.63 0.30 -4.85
N THR A 52 10.96 0.11 -4.74
CA THR A 52 11.61 -1.20 -4.95
C THR A 52 11.14 -2.23 -3.92
N VAL A 53 11.00 -1.83 -2.65
CA VAL A 53 10.47 -2.70 -1.58
C VAL A 53 9.04 -3.11 -1.90
N ALA A 54 8.16 -2.15 -2.22
CA ALA A 54 6.77 -2.43 -2.56
C ALA A 54 6.64 -3.37 -3.77
N GLU A 55 7.46 -3.18 -4.81
CA GLU A 55 7.46 -4.07 -5.97
C GLU A 55 7.90 -5.49 -5.62
N ARG A 56 8.98 -5.64 -4.84
CA ARG A 56 9.45 -6.95 -4.39
C ARG A 56 8.38 -7.67 -3.58
N MET A 57 7.72 -6.96 -2.67
CA MET A 57 6.63 -7.51 -1.86
C MET A 57 5.39 -7.86 -2.68
N LYS A 58 5.08 -7.11 -3.74
CA LYS A 58 4.02 -7.46 -4.70
C LYS A 58 4.39 -8.70 -5.53
N GLY A 59 5.67 -8.85 -5.88
CA GLY A 59 6.19 -9.94 -6.70
C GLY A 59 6.34 -11.26 -5.97
N LEU A 60 6.44 -11.24 -4.63
CA LEU A 60 6.38 -12.40 -3.75
C LEU A 60 4.96 -13.01 -3.79
N LYS A 61 4.65 -13.71 -4.88
CA LYS A 61 3.46 -14.55 -5.00
C LYS A 61 3.71 -15.86 -4.25
N VAL A 62 2.70 -16.31 -3.50
CA VAL A 62 2.61 -17.67 -2.95
C VAL A 62 2.80 -18.65 -4.11
N THR A 63 3.99 -19.25 -4.22
CA THR A 63 4.16 -20.51 -4.94
C THR A 63 3.78 -21.61 -3.98
N ALA A 64 3.01 -22.62 -4.43
CA ALA A 64 2.49 -23.72 -3.61
C ALA A 64 3.57 -24.51 -2.83
N GLU A 65 4.83 -24.24 -3.12
CA GLU A 65 6.03 -24.86 -2.53
C GLU A 65 6.61 -24.06 -1.36
N THR A 66 6.28 -22.78 -1.22
CA THR A 66 6.74 -21.91 -0.13
C THR A 66 5.53 -21.34 0.61
N ASN A 67 5.37 -21.75 1.87
CA ASN A 67 4.37 -21.24 2.81
C ASN A 67 4.72 -19.79 3.23
N ILE A 68 4.83 -18.89 2.25
CA ILE A 68 5.03 -17.46 2.45
C ILE A 68 3.72 -16.81 2.03
N GLU A 69 2.87 -16.53 3.01
CA GLU A 69 1.59 -15.87 2.81
C GLU A 69 1.79 -14.50 2.16
N LYS A 70 0.89 -14.15 1.23
CA LYS A 70 0.83 -12.81 0.63
C LYS A 70 0.76 -11.76 1.74
N TRP A 71 1.81 -10.97 1.90
CA TRP A 71 1.88 -9.99 3.00
C TRP A 71 1.44 -8.58 2.60
N LEU A 72 1.44 -8.25 1.29
CA LEU A 72 1.12 -6.92 0.81
C LEU A 72 -0.34 -6.81 0.34
N ALA A 73 -1.18 -6.23 1.20
CA ALA A 73 -2.57 -5.90 0.91
C ALA A 73 -2.72 -4.83 -0.18
N GLY A 74 -1.88 -3.81 -0.12
CA GLY A 74 -1.88 -2.66 -1.01
C GLY A 74 -0.70 -1.75 -0.75
N THR A 75 -0.52 -0.75 -1.59
CA THR A 75 0.51 0.27 -1.46
C THR A 75 -0.04 1.61 -1.95
N PHE A 76 0.29 2.67 -1.22
CA PHE A 76 -0.03 4.03 -1.59
C PHE A 76 1.21 4.92 -1.39
N PHE A 77 1.49 5.80 -2.33
CA PHE A 77 2.61 6.74 -2.26
C PHE A 77 2.09 8.18 -2.29
N PHE A 78 2.47 8.97 -1.28
CA PHE A 78 2.24 10.41 -1.27
C PHE A 78 3.37 11.12 -2.06
N SER A 79 3.02 12.05 -2.95
CA SER A 79 3.99 12.83 -3.73
C SER A 79 3.93 14.32 -3.39
N CYS A 80 4.97 14.85 -2.74
CA CYS A 80 5.03 16.29 -2.43
C CYS A 80 5.06 17.20 -3.68
N LYS A 81 5.31 16.67 -4.89
CA LYS A 81 5.34 17.48 -6.12
C LYS A 81 3.94 17.87 -6.63
N HIS A 82 2.89 17.20 -6.15
CA HIS A 82 1.51 17.46 -6.54
C HIS A 82 0.62 17.60 -5.30
N MET A 83 0.95 18.51 -4.38
CA MET A 83 0.17 18.71 -3.14
C MET A 83 -1.30 19.07 -3.39
N GLN A 84 -1.63 19.70 -4.53
CA GLN A 84 -3.02 20.00 -4.92
C GLN A 84 -3.81 18.76 -5.39
N HIS A 85 -3.13 17.66 -5.73
CA HIS A 85 -3.74 16.39 -6.18
C HIS A 85 -3.37 15.19 -5.30
N CYS A 86 -2.54 15.38 -4.28
CA CYS A 86 -2.27 14.39 -3.23
C CYS A 86 -3.33 14.53 -2.14
N THR A 87 -4.59 14.42 -2.54
CA THR A 87 -5.70 14.45 -1.61
C THR A 87 -5.65 13.15 -0.81
N THR A 88 -5.22 13.26 0.44
CA THR A 88 -5.29 12.17 1.43
C THR A 88 -6.66 11.50 1.45
N GLY A 89 -7.73 12.22 1.07
CA GLY A 89 -9.09 11.69 0.95
C GLY A 89 -9.27 10.46 0.06
N TYR A 90 -8.34 10.13 -0.86
CA TYR A 90 -8.42 8.87 -1.63
C TYR A 90 -7.57 7.73 -1.07
N PHE A 91 -6.82 7.96 0.00
CA PHE A 91 -5.89 6.97 0.56
C PHE A 91 -6.59 5.63 0.86
N PHE A 92 -7.66 5.68 1.64
CA PHE A 92 -8.38 4.47 2.03
C PHE A 92 -9.15 3.85 0.88
N ALA A 93 -9.84 4.66 0.07
CA ALA A 93 -10.54 4.17 -1.13
C ALA A 93 -9.60 3.39 -2.07
N MET A 94 -8.38 3.91 -2.29
CA MET A 94 -7.37 3.24 -3.11
C MET A 94 -6.86 1.95 -2.47
N LEU A 95 -6.61 1.93 -1.16
CA LEU A 95 -6.20 0.72 -0.46
C LEU A 95 -7.28 -0.37 -0.50
N VAL A 96 -8.53 0.00 -0.28
CA VAL A 96 -9.69 -0.91 -0.32
C VAL A 96 -9.88 -1.48 -1.71
N TYR A 97 -9.75 -0.66 -2.75
CA TYR A 97 -9.79 -1.13 -4.13
C TYR A 97 -8.67 -2.14 -4.44
N GLN A 98 -7.43 -1.85 -4.01
CA GLN A 98 -6.30 -2.77 -4.20
C GLN A 98 -6.50 -4.07 -3.43
N LEU A 99 -6.98 -3.99 -2.19
CA LEU A 99 -7.36 -5.14 -1.37
C LEU A 99 -8.38 -6.01 -2.09
N ALA A 100 -9.50 -5.43 -2.54
CA ALA A 100 -10.56 -6.16 -3.22
C ALA A 100 -10.10 -6.81 -4.54
N THR A 101 -9.14 -6.18 -5.21
CA THR A 101 -8.51 -6.72 -6.42
C THR A 101 -7.55 -7.89 -6.11
N ASN A 102 -6.83 -7.81 -4.99
CA ASN A 102 -5.85 -8.83 -4.59
C ASN A 102 -6.49 -10.05 -3.89
N PHE A 103 -7.64 -9.84 -3.26
CA PHE A 103 -8.40 -10.83 -2.49
C PHE A 103 -9.88 -10.82 -2.95
N PRO A 104 -10.26 -11.67 -3.91
CA PRO A 104 -11.62 -11.67 -4.46
C PRO A 104 -12.72 -11.91 -3.42
N ASN A 105 -12.40 -12.58 -2.31
CA ASN A 105 -13.35 -12.92 -1.25
C ASN A 105 -13.97 -11.70 -0.56
N ILE A 106 -13.27 -10.55 -0.53
CA ILE A 106 -13.74 -9.31 0.11
C ILE A 106 -14.45 -8.37 -0.87
N TRP A 107 -14.49 -8.70 -2.17
CA TRP A 107 -15.05 -7.83 -3.20
C TRP A 107 -16.53 -7.50 -2.96
N ASN A 108 -17.32 -8.50 -2.58
CA ASN A 108 -18.75 -8.32 -2.33
C ASN A 108 -19.02 -7.40 -1.13
N ASP A 109 -18.23 -7.54 -0.06
CA ASP A 109 -18.37 -6.72 1.14
C ASP A 109 -17.93 -5.28 0.86
N VAL A 110 -16.82 -5.09 0.14
CA VAL A 110 -16.38 -3.76 -0.30
C VAL A 110 -17.45 -3.07 -1.13
N ASN A 111 -18.04 -3.76 -2.10
CA ASN A 111 -19.13 -3.20 -2.92
C ASN A 111 -20.34 -2.83 -2.07
N ARG A 112 -20.71 -3.69 -1.10
CA ARG A 112 -21.82 -3.40 -0.19
C ARG A 112 -21.54 -2.18 0.67
N THR A 113 -20.36 -2.09 1.28
CA THR A 113 -19.96 -0.95 2.12
C THR A 113 -19.93 0.36 1.34
N ILE A 114 -19.43 0.35 0.10
CA ILE A 114 -19.43 1.52 -0.78
C ILE A 114 -20.87 1.90 -1.19
N HIS A 115 -21.72 0.90 -1.47
CA HIS A 115 -23.13 1.14 -1.82
C HIS A 115 -23.92 1.73 -0.64
N ASP A 116 -23.70 1.22 0.57
CA ASP A 116 -24.37 1.67 1.79
C ASP A 116 -23.83 3.03 2.28
N ASN A 117 -22.57 3.35 1.98
CA ASN A 117 -21.93 4.62 2.33
C ASN A 117 -21.06 5.18 1.18
N PRO A 118 -21.67 5.90 0.21
CA PRO A 118 -20.93 6.45 -0.93
C PRO A 118 -19.97 7.59 -0.54
N ALA A 119 -20.14 8.20 0.64
CA ALA A 119 -19.24 9.25 1.14
C ALA A 119 -17.81 8.74 1.37
N LEU A 120 -17.58 7.41 1.40
CA LEU A 120 -16.24 6.82 1.48
C LEU A 120 -15.36 7.09 0.26
N LEU A 121 -15.99 7.41 -0.88
CA LEU A 121 -15.28 7.80 -2.11
C LEU A 121 -15.17 9.32 -2.25
N ASP A 122 -15.79 10.07 -1.34
CA ASP A 122 -15.71 11.53 -1.34
C ASP A 122 -14.35 11.95 -0.74
N PRO A 123 -13.52 12.67 -1.52
CA PRO A 123 -12.22 13.15 -1.05
C PRO A 123 -12.32 14.15 0.10
N ASP A 124 -13.48 14.78 0.31
CA ASP A 124 -13.71 15.73 1.40
C ASP A 124 -14.12 15.03 2.71
N THR A 125 -14.41 13.73 2.66
CA THR A 125 -14.67 12.93 3.86
C THR A 125 -13.40 12.79 4.70
N PRO A 126 -13.45 13.06 6.02
CA PRO A 126 -12.31 12.89 6.91
C PRO A 126 -11.76 11.45 6.90
N LEU A 127 -10.43 11.33 6.95
CA LEU A 127 -9.73 10.03 7.00
C LEU A 127 -10.18 9.14 8.17
N CYS A 128 -10.51 9.73 9.32
CA CYS A 128 -11.00 8.97 10.48
C CYS A 128 -12.33 8.29 10.17
N ASP A 129 -13.26 9.00 9.54
CA ASP A 129 -14.58 8.49 9.19
C ASP A 129 -14.46 7.40 8.11
N GLN A 130 -13.54 7.58 7.15
CA GLN A 130 -13.20 6.54 6.18
C GLN A 130 -12.65 5.28 6.86
N MET A 131 -11.76 5.43 7.84
CA MET A 131 -11.18 4.30 8.57
C MET A 131 -12.23 3.53 9.38
N GLU A 132 -13.07 4.22 10.15
CA GLU A 132 -14.11 3.58 10.97
C GLU A 132 -15.10 2.79 10.12
N ALA A 133 -15.54 3.35 9.00
CA ALA A 133 -16.43 2.64 8.08
C ALA A 133 -15.78 1.37 7.52
N LEU A 134 -14.47 1.38 7.28
CA LEU A 134 -13.72 0.23 6.76
C LEU A 134 -13.33 -0.79 7.85
N GLN A 135 -13.33 -0.42 9.13
CA GLN A 135 -13.17 -1.37 10.23
C GLN A 135 -14.30 -2.41 10.25
N THR A 136 -15.47 -2.09 9.71
CA THR A 136 -16.56 -3.06 9.54
C THR A 136 -16.22 -4.22 8.61
N LEU A 137 -15.21 -4.07 7.74
CA LEU A 137 -14.67 -5.14 6.89
C LEU A 137 -13.70 -6.08 7.64
N GLN A 138 -13.33 -5.77 8.90
CA GLN A 138 -12.38 -6.58 9.69
C GLN A 138 -12.92 -7.94 10.12
N SER A 139 -14.21 -8.24 9.91
CA SER A 139 -14.81 -9.54 10.27
C SER A 139 -14.18 -10.74 9.54
N PHE A 140 -13.33 -10.52 8.52
CA PHE A 140 -12.77 -11.57 7.66
C PHE A 140 -11.24 -11.73 7.72
N PHE A 141 -10.54 -10.87 8.46
CA PHE A 141 -9.07 -11.02 8.65
C PHE A 141 -8.70 -11.84 9.90
N MET A 142 -9.69 -12.45 10.56
CA MET A 142 -9.53 -13.42 11.65
C MET A 142 -9.82 -14.84 11.18
#